data_AF-A0AA95I009-F1
#
_entry.id   AF-A0AA95I009-F1
#
_cell.length_a   1.000
_cell.length_b   1.000
_cell.length_c   1.000
_cell.angle_alpha   90.00
_cell.angle_beta   90.00
_cell.angle_gamma   90.00
#
_symmetry.space_group_name_H-M   'P 1'
#
loop_
_entity.id
_entity.type
_entity.pdbx_description
1 polymer ?
#
loop_
_entity_poly.entity_id
_entity_poly.type
_entity_poly.pdbx_seq_one_letter_code
_entity_poly.pdbx_strand_id
1 'polypeptide(L)'
;MRTYWIWLALLGAAWVSTLMEAASNAAMLAPRLMGSAIFFAAYFISPLLRAKPLLLTINLSAASIAASVVLWPESSGTANPYTILVFTLLAGKAVFRLPQAHAWFAGVVTVLSAMAPAVAQYPSLPPVYLALYAVMLAAGLIVFRMSWKRGEEAEARNEALLSEYRKMKRRVASDEELARQEERAQIGREIQA
;
A
#
# COMPACT_ATOMS: atom_id res chain seq x y z
N MET A 1 12.34 5.35 -2.72
CA MET A 1 12.18 6.68 -3.35
C MET A 1 11.28 6.63 -4.59
N ARG A 2 11.60 5.81 -5.61
CA ARG A 2 10.83 5.73 -6.88
C ARG A 2 9.33 5.45 -6.71
N THR A 3 8.97 4.51 -5.84
CA THR A 3 7.56 4.15 -5.58
C THR A 3 6.74 5.33 -5.08
N TYR A 4 7.29 6.23 -4.26
CA TYR A 4 6.55 7.40 -3.75
C TYR A 4 6.12 8.35 -4.87
N TRP A 5 7.02 8.62 -5.81
CA TRP A 5 6.76 9.50 -6.95
C TRP A 5 5.72 8.90 -7.91
N ILE A 6 5.73 7.58 -8.11
CA ILE A 6 4.71 6.90 -8.91
C ILE A 6 3.33 7.07 -8.27
N TRP A 7 3.21 6.86 -6.95
CA TRP A 7 1.94 7.07 -6.23
C TRP A 7 1.48 8.54 -6.29
N LEU A 8 2.40 9.49 -6.16
CA LEU A 8 2.09 10.91 -6.25
C LEU A 8 1.62 11.29 -7.67
N ALA A 9 2.28 10.79 -8.71
CA ALA A 9 1.91 11.05 -10.10
C ALA A 9 0.52 10.48 -10.43
N LEU A 10 0.22 9.24 -10.01
CA LEU A 10 -1.10 8.63 -10.19
C LEU A 10 -2.18 9.41 -9.44
N LEU A 11 -1.91 9.82 -8.21
CA LEU A 11 -2.84 10.62 -7.42
C LEU A 11 -3.06 12.00 -8.05
N GLY A 12 -1.99 12.66 -8.50
CA GLY A 12 -2.07 13.94 -9.20
C GLY A 12 -2.89 13.85 -10.47
N ALA A 13 -2.67 12.81 -11.30
CA ALA A 13 -3.45 12.59 -12.52
C ALA A 13 -4.93 12.34 -12.23
N ALA A 14 -5.25 11.49 -11.24
CA ALA A 14 -6.62 11.25 -10.81
C ALA A 14 -7.28 12.53 -10.29
N TRP A 15 -6.56 13.31 -9.47
CA TRP A 15 -7.08 14.54 -8.88
C TRP A 15 -7.32 15.64 -9.91
N VAL A 16 -6.40 15.83 -10.86
CA VAL A 16 -6.59 16.77 -11.98
C VAL A 16 -7.81 16.36 -12.81
N SER A 17 -7.97 15.07 -13.11
CA SER A 17 -9.14 14.56 -13.85
C SER A 17 -10.44 14.85 -13.10
N THR A 18 -10.46 14.67 -11.78
CA THR A 18 -11.63 15.01 -10.96
C THR A 18 -11.93 16.51 -10.96
N LEU A 19 -10.90 17.36 -10.88
CA LEU A 19 -11.09 18.81 -10.87
C LEU A 19 -11.54 19.35 -12.23
N MET A 20 -11.10 18.77 -13.34
CA MET A 20 -11.52 19.19 -14.69
C MET A 20 -13.02 19.04 -14.90
N GLU A 21 -13.61 17.93 -14.44
CA GLU A 21 -15.07 17.75 -14.51
C GLU A 21 -15.82 18.61 -13.48
N ALA A 22 -15.19 18.89 -12.33
CA ALA A 22 -15.81 19.71 -11.29
C ALA A 22 -15.77 21.22 -11.60
N ALA A 23 -14.85 21.70 -12.45
CA ALA A 23 -14.55 23.13 -12.63
C ALA A 23 -15.67 24.00 -13.24
N SER A 24 -16.87 23.47 -13.47
CA SER A 24 -18.01 24.19 -14.07
C SER A 24 -18.56 25.33 -13.19
N ASN A 25 -18.39 25.26 -11.85
CA ASN A 25 -18.93 26.26 -10.92
C ASN A 25 -17.82 27.08 -10.22
N ALA A 26 -17.68 28.35 -10.62
CA ALA A 26 -16.66 29.26 -10.11
C ALA A 26 -16.79 29.57 -8.60
N ALA A 27 -18.01 29.57 -8.04
CA ALA A 27 -18.23 29.82 -6.62
C ALA A 27 -17.70 28.69 -5.72
N MET A 28 -17.70 27.46 -6.25
CA MET A 28 -17.19 26.27 -5.53
C MET A 28 -15.70 26.03 -5.77
N LEU A 29 -15.04 26.82 -6.62
CA LEU A 29 -13.63 26.63 -6.94
C LEU A 29 -12.72 26.92 -5.74
N ALA A 30 -12.96 28.02 -5.01
CA ALA A 30 -12.18 28.39 -3.84
C ALA A 30 -12.21 27.34 -2.71
N PRO A 31 -13.39 26.85 -2.24
CA PRO A 31 -13.43 25.80 -1.22
C PRO A 31 -12.82 24.47 -1.73
N ARG A 32 -12.95 24.15 -3.02
CA ARG A 32 -12.33 22.96 -3.62
C ARG A 32 -10.81 23.03 -3.62
N LEU A 33 -10.22 24.18 -3.95
CA LEU A 33 -8.77 24.37 -3.91
C LEU A 33 -8.25 24.31 -2.47
N MET A 34 -8.95 24.95 -1.53
CA MET A 34 -8.56 24.91 -0.12
C MET A 34 -8.59 23.48 0.44
N GLY A 35 -9.66 22.73 0.16
CA GLY A 35 -9.75 21.36 0.62
C GLY A 35 -8.80 20.40 -0.13
N SER A 36 -8.47 20.68 -1.40
CA SER A 36 -7.40 19.96 -2.11
C SER A 36 -6.05 20.16 -1.43
N ALA A 37 -5.74 21.39 -0.97
CA ALA A 37 -4.51 21.66 -0.23
C ALA A 37 -4.47 20.88 1.09
N ILE A 38 -5.58 20.82 1.84
CA ILE A 38 -5.69 20.01 3.06
C ILE A 38 -5.47 18.52 2.76
N PHE A 39 -6.09 18.01 1.69
CA PHE A 39 -5.93 16.62 1.27
C PHE A 39 -4.48 16.30 0.92
N PHE A 40 -3.82 17.13 0.10
CA PHE A 40 -2.42 16.92 -0.25
C PHE A 40 -1.51 17.07 0.96
N ALA A 41 -1.78 18.00 1.89
CA ALA A 41 -1.03 18.11 3.14
C ALA A 41 -1.11 16.81 3.96
N ALA A 42 -2.31 16.24 4.13
CA ALA A 42 -2.48 14.93 4.77
C ALA A 42 -1.74 13.81 4.01
N TYR A 43 -1.76 13.84 2.68
CA TYR A 43 -1.02 12.88 1.85
C TYR A 43 0.50 12.99 2.05
N PHE A 44 1.05 14.21 2.12
CA PHE A 44 2.46 14.50 2.32
C PHE A 44 2.94 14.22 3.74
N ILE A 45 2.07 14.33 4.75
CA ILE A 45 2.38 13.96 6.14
C ILE A 45 2.38 12.43 6.31
N SER A 46 1.63 11.69 5.49
CA SER A 46 1.51 10.23 5.59
C SER A 46 2.86 9.47 5.69
N PRO A 47 3.94 9.80 4.95
CA PRO A 47 5.23 9.15 5.10
C PRO A 47 5.89 9.35 6.47
N LEU A 48 5.67 10.48 7.12
CA LEU A 48 6.22 10.79 8.45
C LEU A 48 5.54 9.95 9.54
N LEU A 49 4.28 9.58 9.34
CA LEU A 49 3.49 8.80 10.29
C LEU A 49 3.67 7.27 10.16
N ARG A 50 4.54 6.79 9.26
CA ARG A 50 4.71 5.34 8.99
C ARG A 50 5.12 4.53 10.21
N ALA A 51 5.87 5.14 11.15
CA ALA A 51 6.31 4.47 12.37
C ALA A 51 5.16 4.21 13.36
N LYS A 52 4.03 4.93 13.26
CA LYS A 52 2.90 4.84 14.18
C LYS A 52 1.63 4.46 13.41
N PRO A 53 1.25 3.16 13.34
CA PRO A 53 0.17 2.70 12.49
C PRO A 53 -1.17 3.38 12.81
N LEU A 54 -1.46 3.63 14.08
CA LEU A 54 -2.68 4.31 14.52
C LEU A 54 -2.79 5.74 13.94
N LEU A 55 -1.71 6.54 14.03
CA LEU A 55 -1.71 7.90 13.47
C LEU A 55 -1.85 7.89 11.94
N LEU A 56 -1.22 6.94 11.27
CA LEU A 56 -1.35 6.80 9.82
C LEU A 56 -2.78 6.43 9.41
N THR A 57 -3.46 5.61 10.21
CA THR A 57 -4.85 5.22 10.00
C THR A 57 -5.79 6.41 10.15
N ILE A 58 -5.61 7.20 11.22
CA ILE A 58 -6.37 8.44 11.44
C ILE A 58 -6.14 9.40 10.27
N ASN A 59 -4.90 9.59 9.85
CA ASN A 59 -4.56 10.50 8.77
C ASN A 59 -5.16 10.07 7.42
N LEU A 60 -5.11 8.78 7.07
CA LEU A 60 -5.74 8.27 5.84
C LEU A 60 -7.28 8.34 5.90
N SER A 61 -7.86 8.09 7.07
CA SER A 61 -9.30 8.24 7.30
C SER A 61 -9.74 9.69 7.14
N ALA A 62 -9.00 10.63 7.75
CA ALA A 62 -9.24 12.06 7.60
C ALA A 62 -9.06 12.52 6.14
N ALA A 63 -8.05 12.02 5.44
CA ALA A 63 -7.84 12.31 4.02
C ALA A 63 -9.00 11.80 3.15
N SER A 64 -9.56 10.63 3.47
CA SER A 64 -10.73 10.07 2.78
C SER A 64 -11.98 10.92 2.99
N ILE A 65 -12.24 11.35 4.22
CA ILE A 65 -13.37 12.24 4.54
C ILE A 65 -13.19 13.59 3.83
N ALA A 66 -11.98 14.16 3.90
CA ALA A 66 -11.65 15.40 3.20
C ALA A 66 -11.87 15.26 1.68
N ALA A 67 -11.43 14.15 1.07
CA ALA A 67 -11.65 13.90 -0.36
C ALA A 67 -13.16 13.84 -0.68
N SER A 68 -13.98 13.19 0.14
CA SER A 68 -15.43 13.18 -0.05
C SER A 68 -16.05 14.57 0.02
N VAL A 69 -15.66 15.40 1.00
CA VAL A 69 -16.21 16.76 1.16
C VAL A 69 -15.79 17.66 -0.01
N VAL A 70 -14.55 17.53 -0.46
CA VAL A 70 -13.96 18.38 -1.50
C VAL A 70 -14.49 18.05 -2.88
N LEU A 71 -14.66 16.76 -3.18
CA LEU A 71 -15.07 16.30 -4.50
C LEU A 71 -16.60 16.36 -4.69
N TRP A 72 -17.38 16.53 -3.63
CA TRP A 72 -18.85 16.56 -3.68
C TRP A 72 -19.54 17.77 -2.99
N PRO A 73 -19.29 19.02 -3.41
CA PRO A 73 -19.97 20.17 -2.83
C PRO A 73 -21.23 20.62 -3.61
N GLU A 74 -21.62 19.94 -4.69
CA GLU A 74 -22.63 20.46 -5.62
C GLU A 74 -23.81 19.50 -5.81
N SER A 75 -25.03 20.01 -5.58
CA SER A 75 -26.29 19.26 -5.67
C SER A 75 -26.81 19.12 -7.10
N SER A 76 -26.31 19.93 -8.04
CA SER A 76 -26.75 19.96 -9.43
C SER A 76 -25.59 19.60 -10.37
N GLY A 77 -25.59 18.37 -10.89
CA GLY A 77 -24.56 17.93 -11.84
C GLY A 77 -24.61 16.43 -12.13
N THR A 78 -23.73 15.97 -13.01
CA THR A 78 -23.49 14.55 -13.27
C THR A 78 -22.48 13.98 -12.29
N ALA A 79 -22.66 12.74 -11.85
CA ALA A 79 -21.73 12.08 -10.95
C ALA A 79 -20.35 11.90 -11.62
N ASN A 80 -19.29 12.36 -10.95
CA ASN A 80 -17.92 12.28 -11.46
C ASN A 80 -17.33 10.87 -11.22
N PRO A 81 -17.04 10.09 -12.27
CA PRO A 81 -16.53 8.72 -12.14
C PRO A 81 -15.07 8.65 -11.66
N TYR A 82 -14.27 9.70 -11.87
CA TYR A 82 -12.85 9.71 -11.52
C TYR A 82 -12.59 9.78 -10.02
N THR A 83 -13.60 10.16 -9.23
CA THR A 83 -13.54 10.17 -7.76
C THR A 83 -13.23 8.80 -7.18
N ILE A 84 -13.70 7.72 -7.83
CA ILE A 84 -13.38 6.35 -7.45
C ILE A 84 -11.88 6.10 -7.49
N LEU A 85 -11.16 6.62 -8.48
CA LEU A 85 -9.72 6.41 -8.60
C LEU A 85 -8.97 6.98 -7.39
N VAL A 86 -9.41 8.12 -6.88
CA VAL A 86 -8.84 8.74 -5.67
C VAL A 86 -9.03 7.82 -4.46
N PHE A 87 -10.25 7.32 -4.23
CA PHE A 87 -10.55 6.39 -3.14
C PHE A 87 -9.80 5.07 -3.27
N THR A 88 -9.63 4.55 -4.49
CA THR A 88 -8.84 3.35 -4.77
C THR A 88 -7.37 3.54 -4.46
N LEU A 89 -6.80 4.70 -4.78
CA LEU A 89 -5.43 5.01 -4.42
C LEU A 89 -5.26 5.13 -2.90
N LEU A 90 -6.23 5.70 -2.18
CA LEU A 90 -6.22 5.75 -0.72
C LEU A 90 -6.31 4.35 -0.10
N ALA A 91 -7.23 3.52 -0.58
CA ALA A 91 -7.41 2.14 -0.12
C ALA A 91 -6.16 1.29 -0.41
N GLY A 92 -5.58 1.42 -1.60
CA GLY A 92 -4.31 0.78 -1.94
C GLY A 92 -3.19 1.22 -1.00
N LYS A 93 -3.01 2.52 -0.79
CA LYS A 93 -1.99 3.05 0.13
C LYS A 93 -2.19 2.55 1.57
N ALA A 94 -3.43 2.38 2.01
CA ALA A 94 -3.75 1.79 3.31
C ALA A 94 -3.27 0.34 3.39
N VAL A 95 -3.61 -0.51 2.40
CA VAL A 95 -3.21 -1.92 2.37
C VAL A 95 -1.69 -2.10 2.27
N PHE A 96 -1.01 -1.25 1.51
CA PHE A 96 0.44 -1.30 1.34
C PHE A 96 1.24 -0.89 2.58
N ARG A 97 0.69 -0.05 3.46
CA ARG A 97 1.46 0.56 4.56
C ARG A 97 0.96 0.24 5.96
N LEU A 98 -0.28 -0.24 6.11
CA LEU A 98 -0.86 -0.54 7.41
C LEU A 98 -0.86 -2.04 7.73
N PRO A 99 -0.77 -2.40 9.02
CA PRO A 99 -1.08 -3.75 9.48
C PRO A 99 -2.56 -4.08 9.22
N GLN A 100 -2.90 -5.38 9.17
CA GLN A 100 -4.17 -5.86 8.62
C GLN A 100 -5.42 -5.24 9.24
N ALA A 101 -5.48 -5.17 10.56
CA ALA A 101 -6.63 -4.61 11.26
C ALA A 101 -6.85 -3.13 10.92
N HIS A 102 -5.76 -2.36 10.86
CA HIS A 102 -5.82 -0.92 10.58
C HIS A 102 -6.10 -0.64 9.11
N ALA A 103 -5.57 -1.46 8.19
CA ALA A 103 -5.89 -1.40 6.77
C ALA A 103 -7.37 -1.67 6.51
N TRP A 104 -7.97 -2.63 7.24
CA TRP A 104 -9.40 -2.94 7.12
C TRP A 104 -10.26 -1.79 7.62
N PHE A 105 -9.92 -1.22 8.79
CA PHE A 105 -10.61 -0.05 9.32
C PHE A 105 -10.54 1.15 8.35
N ALA A 106 -9.34 1.51 7.88
CA ALA A 106 -9.18 2.59 6.90
C ALA A 106 -9.93 2.31 5.58
N GLY A 107 -9.94 1.05 5.13
CA GLY A 107 -10.68 0.63 3.94
C GLY A 107 -12.19 0.81 4.10
N VAL A 108 -12.75 0.38 5.23
CA VAL A 108 -14.17 0.58 5.57
C VAL A 108 -14.51 2.07 5.60
N VAL A 109 -13.70 2.90 6.27
CA VAL A 109 -13.89 4.35 6.28
C VAL A 109 -13.82 4.95 4.87
N THR A 110 -12.95 4.42 4.01
CA THR A 110 -12.83 4.87 2.62
C THR A 110 -14.08 4.56 1.81
N VAL A 111 -14.64 3.35 1.96
CA VAL A 111 -15.89 2.95 1.31
C VAL A 111 -17.06 3.79 1.83
N LEU A 112 -17.17 3.98 3.15
CA LEU A 112 -18.20 4.82 3.75
C LEU A 112 -18.10 6.28 3.27
N SER A 113 -16.89 6.81 3.13
CA SER A 113 -16.65 8.15 2.58
C SER A 113 -17.11 8.23 1.13
N ALA A 114 -16.84 7.21 0.31
CA ALA A 114 -17.29 7.17 -1.08
C ALA A 114 -18.82 7.03 -1.22
N MET A 115 -19.49 6.42 -0.24
CA MET A 115 -20.96 6.27 -0.21
C MET A 115 -21.68 7.47 0.42
N ALA A 116 -20.99 8.33 1.17
CA ALA A 116 -21.59 9.46 1.86
C ALA A 116 -22.40 10.41 0.94
N PRO A 117 -21.94 10.74 -0.29
CA PRO A 117 -22.71 11.58 -1.21
C PRO A 117 -24.07 10.98 -1.61
N ALA A 118 -24.16 9.65 -1.71
CA ALA A 118 -25.40 8.96 -2.07
C ALA A 118 -26.46 9.06 -0.96
N VAL A 119 -26.03 9.01 0.30
CA VAL A 119 -26.93 9.18 1.46
C VAL A 119 -27.40 10.63 1.56
N ALA A 120 -26.50 11.58 1.29
CA ALA A 120 -26.78 13.01 1.36
C ALA A 120 -27.53 13.57 0.13
N GLN A 121 -28.06 12.70 -0.76
CA GLN A 121 -28.83 13.06 -1.96
C GLN A 121 -28.06 13.94 -2.96
N TYR A 122 -26.72 13.89 -2.94
CA TYR A 122 -25.89 14.52 -3.97
C TYR A 122 -25.81 13.63 -5.22
N PRO A 123 -25.56 14.21 -6.42
CA PRO A 123 -25.37 13.47 -7.66
C PRO A 123 -24.19 12.50 -7.53
N SER A 124 -24.47 11.24 -7.26
CA SER A 124 -23.47 10.22 -6.97
C SER A 124 -23.64 9.03 -7.89
N LEU A 125 -22.60 8.22 -7.97
CA LEU A 125 -22.66 6.98 -8.72
C LEU A 125 -23.69 6.04 -8.07
N PRO A 126 -24.37 5.19 -8.85
CA PRO A 126 -25.36 4.27 -8.30
C PRO A 126 -24.78 3.47 -7.11
N PRO A 127 -25.47 3.39 -5.96
CA PRO A 127 -24.95 2.71 -4.77
C PRO A 127 -24.57 1.24 -5.02
N VAL A 128 -25.32 0.57 -5.90
CA VAL A 128 -25.04 -0.82 -6.33
C VAL A 128 -23.70 -0.90 -7.06
N TYR A 129 -23.38 0.09 -7.92
CA TYR A 129 -22.10 0.16 -8.61
C TYR A 129 -20.94 0.38 -7.63
N LEU A 130 -21.11 1.29 -6.66
CA LEU A 130 -20.11 1.52 -5.61
C LEU A 130 -19.89 0.28 -4.73
N ALA A 131 -20.96 -0.43 -4.36
CA ALA A 131 -20.86 -1.66 -3.57
C ALA A 131 -20.13 -2.77 -4.34
N LEU A 132 -20.49 -3.00 -5.60
CA LEU A 132 -19.82 -3.97 -6.47
C LEU A 132 -18.33 -3.62 -6.66
N TYR A 133 -18.04 -2.34 -6.93
CA TYR A 133 -16.68 -1.84 -7.04
C TYR A 133 -15.87 -2.06 -5.76
N ALA A 134 -16.44 -1.76 -4.59
CA ALA A 134 -15.79 -1.95 -3.31
C ALA A 134 -15.47 -3.43 -3.04
N VAL A 135 -16.38 -4.34 -3.39
CA VAL A 135 -16.16 -5.80 -3.26
C VAL A 135 -15.05 -6.27 -4.20
N MET A 136 -15.06 -5.84 -5.46
CA MET A 136 -14.00 -6.17 -6.42
C MET A 136 -12.64 -5.62 -5.98
N LEU A 137 -12.60 -4.37 -5.50
CA LEU A 137 -11.39 -3.74 -5.00
C LEU A 137 -10.87 -4.46 -3.76
N ALA A 138 -11.74 -4.81 -2.80
CA ALA A 138 -11.36 -5.56 -1.62
C ALA A 138 -10.79 -6.92 -1.99
N ALA A 139 -11.43 -7.66 -2.89
CA ALA A 139 -10.92 -8.94 -3.39
C ALA A 139 -9.53 -8.79 -4.03
N GLY A 140 -9.36 -7.80 -4.93
CA GLY A 140 -8.07 -7.51 -5.57
C GLY A 140 -6.96 -7.19 -4.56
N LEU A 141 -7.27 -6.35 -3.55
CA LEU A 141 -6.30 -5.97 -2.51
C LEU A 141 -5.96 -7.13 -1.57
N ILE A 142 -6.93 -8.01 -1.25
CA ILE A 142 -6.69 -9.22 -0.45
C ILE A 142 -5.76 -10.17 -1.20
N VAL A 143 -6.05 -10.47 -2.47
CA VAL A 143 -5.22 -11.35 -3.31
C VAL A 143 -3.81 -10.77 -3.49
N PHE A 144 -3.72 -9.46 -3.73
CA PHE A 144 -2.44 -8.75 -3.82
C PHE A 144 -1.62 -8.96 -2.55
N ARG A 145 -2.23 -8.74 -1.38
CA ARG A 145 -1.52 -8.83 -0.10
C ARG A 145 -1.13 -10.27 0.26
N MET A 146 -1.98 -11.24 -0.05
CA MET A 146 -1.64 -12.65 0.13
C MET A 146 -0.44 -13.04 -0.74
N SER A 147 -0.42 -12.59 -2.00
CA SER A 147 0.69 -12.84 -2.92
C SER A 147 1.98 -12.17 -2.44
N TRP A 148 1.89 -10.94 -1.96
CA TRP A 148 3.02 -10.21 -1.38
C TRP A 148 3.62 -10.94 -0.18
N LYS A 149 2.78 -11.34 0.78
CA LYS A 149 3.23 -12.06 1.98
C LYS A 149 3.88 -13.41 1.64
N ARG A 150 3.31 -14.15 0.67
CA ARG A 150 3.92 -15.39 0.17
C ARG A 150 5.29 -15.14 -0.47
N GLY A 151 5.46 -14.02 -1.16
CA GLY A 151 6.74 -13.59 -1.71
C GLY A 151 7.79 -13.36 -0.62
N GLU A 152 7.45 -12.59 0.42
CA GLU A 152 8.34 -12.35 1.57
C GLU A 152 8.70 -13.66 2.29
N GLU A 153 7.72 -14.54 2.53
CA GLU A 153 7.97 -15.85 3.16
C GLU A 153 8.87 -16.75 2.29
N ALA A 154 8.73 -16.70 0.96
CA ALA A 154 9.57 -17.46 0.04
C ALA A 154 11.00 -16.91 -0.01
N GLU A 155 11.17 -15.58 -0.01
CA GLU A 155 12.48 -14.92 0.03
C GLU A 155 13.22 -15.25 1.33
N ALA A 156 12.56 -15.14 2.49
CA ALA A 156 13.15 -15.48 3.78
C ALA A 156 13.57 -16.96 3.86
N ARG A 157 12.77 -17.88 3.30
CA ARG A 157 13.14 -19.31 3.20
C ARG A 157 14.35 -19.52 2.30
N ASN A 158 14.42 -18.80 1.18
CA ASN A 158 15.55 -18.90 0.26
C ASN A 158 16.84 -18.39 0.94
N GLU A 159 16.79 -17.25 1.63
CA GLU A 159 17.93 -16.74 2.39
C GLU A 159 18.40 -17.72 3.47
N ALA A 160 17.46 -18.34 4.20
CA ALA A 160 17.77 -19.37 5.18
C ALA A 160 18.47 -20.59 4.54
N LEU A 161 17.92 -21.13 3.44
CA LEU A 161 18.54 -22.24 2.70
C LEU A 161 19.94 -21.89 2.19
N LEU A 162 20.14 -20.68 1.67
CA LEU A 162 21.46 -20.21 1.23
C LEU A 162 22.45 -20.12 2.39
N SER A 163 22.00 -19.67 3.57
CA SER A 163 22.85 -19.62 4.76
C SER A 163 23.29 -21.02 5.22
N GLU A 164 22.36 -21.99 5.25
CA GLU A 164 22.66 -23.37 5.63
C GLU A 164 23.56 -24.05 4.60
N TYR A 165 23.32 -23.83 3.30
CA TYR A 165 24.20 -24.31 2.24
C TYR A 165 25.63 -23.78 2.40
N ARG A 166 25.79 -22.48 2.66
CA ARG A 166 27.12 -21.89 2.91
C ARG A 166 27.80 -22.49 4.14
N LYS A 167 27.04 -22.76 5.21
CA LYS A 167 27.56 -23.39 6.43
C LYS A 167 28.00 -24.82 6.19
N MET A 168 27.19 -25.61 5.49
CA MET A 168 27.52 -26.98 5.09
C MET A 168 28.77 -27.00 4.21
N LYS A 169 28.86 -26.12 3.20
CA LYS A 169 30.04 -26.01 2.33
C LYS A 169 31.32 -25.72 3.12
N ARG A 170 31.26 -24.83 4.11
CA ARG A 170 32.41 -24.53 4.99
C ARG A 170 32.82 -25.75 5.83
N ARG A 171 31.84 -26.49 6.36
CA ARG A 171 32.09 -27.70 7.15
C ARG A 171 32.72 -28.80 6.32
N VAL A 172 32.22 -29.04 5.10
CA VAL A 172 32.82 -30.03 4.19
C VAL A 172 34.28 -29.69 3.89
N ALA A 173 34.58 -28.41 3.63
CA ALA A 173 35.96 -27.97 3.41
C ALA A 173 36.85 -28.19 4.65
N SER A 174 36.36 -27.90 5.86
CA SER A 174 37.14 -28.13 7.09
C SER A 174 37.33 -29.62 7.38
N ASP A 175 36.31 -30.43 7.16
CA ASP A 175 36.37 -31.88 7.40
C ASP A 175 37.36 -32.54 6.41
N GLU A 176 37.39 -32.09 5.15
CA GLU A 176 38.37 -32.54 4.16
C GLU A 176 39.80 -32.12 4.52
N GLU A 177 39.98 -30.90 5.04
CA GLU A 177 41.28 -30.40 5.47
C GLU A 177 41.80 -31.16 6.70
N LEU A 178 40.91 -31.51 7.64
CA LEU A 178 41.22 -32.33 8.81
C LEU A 178 41.60 -33.76 8.41
N ALA A 179 40.84 -34.39 7.50
CA ALA A 179 41.15 -35.73 6.98
C ALA A 179 42.54 -35.76 6.29
N ARG A 180 42.89 -34.74 5.51
CA ARG A 180 44.23 -34.63 4.91
C ARG A 180 45.34 -34.47 5.94
N GLN A 181 45.08 -33.79 7.07
CA GLN A 181 46.05 -33.69 8.16
C GLN A 181 46.24 -35.03 8.88
N GLU A 182 45.16 -35.77 9.12
CA GLU A 182 45.21 -37.11 9.71
C GLU A 182 45.97 -38.10 8.83
N GLU A 183 45.71 -38.12 7.51
CA GLU A 183 46.46 -38.94 6.56
C GLU A 183 47.97 -38.63 6.60
N ARG A 184 48.35 -37.34 6.59
CA ARG A 184 49.77 -36.94 6.69
C ARG A 184 50.39 -37.37 8.02
N ALA A 185 49.65 -37.26 9.13
CA ALA A 185 50.12 -37.69 10.44
C ALA A 185 50.27 -39.21 10.53
N GLN A 186 49.40 -39.98 9.87
CA GLN A 186 49.50 -41.43 9.80
C GLN A 186 50.70 -41.88 8.96
N ILE A 187 50.89 -41.31 7.77
CA ILE A 187 52.09 -41.57 6.94
C ILE A 187 53.37 -41.24 7.72
N GLY A 188 53.39 -40.12 8.44
CA GLY A 188 54.53 -39.76 9.29
C GLY A 188 54.84 -40.80 10.38
N ARG A 189 53.80 -41.39 10.98
CA ARG A 189 53.95 -42.50 11.95
C ARG A 189 54.44 -43.78 11.29
N GLU A 190 53.96 -44.11 10.10
CA GLU A 190 54.38 -45.29 9.35
C GLU A 190 55.83 -45.20 8.84
N ILE A 191 56.35 -44.01 8.53
CA ILE A 191 57.75 -43.81 8.10
C ILE A 191 58.74 -43.90 9.28
N GLN A 192 58.30 -43.56 10.49
CA GLN A 192 59.15 -43.57 11.69
C GLN A 192 59.16 -44.92 12.43
N ALA A 193 58.27 -45.84 12.07
CA ALA A 193 58.22 -47.22 12.57
C ALA A 193 59.08 -48.16 11.70
#